data_AF-A0A836P6F7-F1
#
_entry.id   AF-A0A836P6F7-F1
#
_cell.length_a   1.000
_cell.length_b   1.000
_cell.length_c   1.000
_cell.angle_alpha   90.00
_cell.angle_beta   90.00
_cell.angle_gamma   90.00
#
_symmetry.space_group_name_H-M   'P 1'
#
loop_
_entity.id
_entity.type
_entity.pdbx_description
1 polymer ?
#
loop_
_entity_poly.entity_id
_entity_poly.type
_entity_poly.pdbx_seq_one_letter_code
_entity_poly.pdbx_strand_id
1 'polypeptide(L)'
;CHAWADALAQAEPEHTQPTRAFSGRLGRALTTAYVQAAGAADAPPPAPYPVQRGLTAPMRQVAARENRLEAMQAWAGQSAWMAPAQTAAQVVTQWWEQAQALLCR
;
A
#
# COMPACT_ATOMS: atom_id res chain seq x y z
N CYS A 1 -10.49 8.59 10.27
CA CYS A 1 -10.09 8.39 8.87
C CYS A 1 -8.59 8.63 8.74
N HIS A 2 -7.87 7.71 8.10
CA HIS A 2 -6.42 7.75 7.91
C HIS A 2 -6.24 7.84 6.39
N ALA A 3 -5.44 8.80 5.90
CA ALA A 3 -5.28 9.09 4.48
C ALA A 3 -4.95 7.85 3.63
N TRP A 4 -4.24 6.87 4.19
CA TRP A 4 -4.00 5.59 3.52
C TRP A 4 -5.30 4.79 3.28
N ALA A 5 -6.12 4.61 4.31
CA ALA A 5 -7.38 3.87 4.18
C ALA A 5 -8.35 4.57 3.22
N ASP A 6 -8.44 5.90 3.29
CA ASP A 6 -9.29 6.70 2.39
C ASP A 6 -8.83 6.61 0.93
N ALA A 7 -7.51 6.49 0.71
CA ALA A 7 -6.93 6.32 -0.62
C ALA A 7 -7.14 4.91 -1.17
N LEU A 8 -7.13 3.86 -0.34
CA LEU A 8 -7.40 2.49 -0.79
C LEU A 8 -8.78 2.39 -1.44
N ALA A 9 -9.80 3.04 -0.87
CA ALA A 9 -11.17 3.03 -1.39
C ALA A 9 -11.30 3.67 -2.78
N GLN A 10 -10.37 4.54 -3.17
CA GLN A 10 -10.35 5.26 -4.44
C GLN A 10 -9.32 4.69 -5.44
N ALA A 11 -8.55 3.67 -5.03
CA ALA A 11 -7.44 3.17 -5.80
C ALA A 11 -7.88 2.17 -6.88
N GLU A 12 -8.02 2.65 -8.11
CA GLU A 12 -8.05 1.79 -9.31
C GLU A 12 -6.77 0.92 -9.42
N PRO A 13 -6.81 -0.22 -10.13
CA PRO A 13 -5.68 -1.15 -10.24
C PRO A 13 -4.33 -0.52 -10.65
N GLU A 14 -4.37 0.43 -11.58
CA GLU A 14 -3.24 1.21 -12.11
C GLU A 14 -2.66 2.22 -11.11
N HIS A 15 -3.42 2.59 -10.08
CA HIS A 15 -2.95 3.43 -8.99
C HIS A 15 -2.03 2.68 -8.01
N THR A 16 -1.63 1.45 -8.33
CA THR A 16 -0.62 0.71 -7.60
C THR A 16 0.51 0.23 -8.50
N GLN A 17 1.75 0.27 -8.00
CA GLN A 17 2.90 -0.26 -8.72
C GLN A 17 3.89 -1.01 -7.82
N PRO A 18 4.64 -1.99 -8.37
CA PRO A 18 5.79 -2.56 -7.68
C PRO A 18 6.86 -1.49 -7.44
N THR A 19 7.44 -1.46 -6.24
CA THR A 19 8.49 -0.51 -5.87
C THR A 19 9.43 -1.10 -4.81
N ARG A 20 10.70 -0.69 -4.87
CA ARG A 20 11.70 -0.94 -3.82
C ARG A 20 11.98 0.30 -2.98
N ALA A 21 11.35 1.43 -3.31
CA ALA A 21 11.67 2.76 -2.81
C ALA A 21 11.66 2.90 -1.29
N PHE A 22 10.84 2.12 -0.59
CA PHE A 22 10.73 2.23 0.87
C PHE A 22 11.64 1.30 1.66
N SER A 23 12.09 0.18 1.08
CA SER A 23 12.75 -0.87 1.87
C SER A 23 13.95 -1.53 1.20
N GLY A 24 14.12 -1.37 -0.11
CA GLY A 24 15.08 -2.13 -0.91
C GLY A 24 14.55 -3.49 -1.37
N ARG A 25 13.49 -4.00 -0.73
CA ARG A 25 12.72 -5.17 -1.17
C ARG A 25 11.53 -4.75 -2.02
N LEU A 26 11.18 -5.62 -2.96
CA LEU A 26 10.02 -5.41 -3.82
C LEU A 26 8.74 -5.54 -2.98
N GLY A 27 7.94 -4.48 -3.00
CA GLY A 27 6.56 -4.48 -2.52
C GLY A 27 5.67 -3.78 -3.54
N ARG A 28 4.35 -3.74 -3.33
CA ARG A 28 3.41 -2.99 -4.16
C ARG A 28 2.75 -1.90 -3.33
N ALA A 29 2.85 -0.66 -3.78
CA ALA A 29 2.33 0.51 -3.11
C ALA A 29 1.37 1.28 -4.01
N LEU A 30 0.54 2.13 -3.41
CA LEU A 30 -0.08 3.24 -4.14
C LEU A 30 1.00 4.08 -4.83
N THR A 31 0.70 4.52 -6.05
CA THR A 31 1.62 5.30 -6.90
C THR A 31 1.67 6.77 -6.45
N THR A 32 2.11 7.02 -5.21
CA THR A 32 2.25 8.36 -4.62
C THR A 32 3.39 9.14 -5.27
N ALA A 33 3.47 10.46 -5.01
CA ALA A 33 4.55 11.31 -5.51
C ALA A 33 5.94 10.77 -5.15
N TYR A 34 6.13 10.23 -3.93
CA TYR A 34 7.41 9.60 -3.57
C TYR A 34 7.69 8.33 -4.38
N VAL A 35 6.67 7.49 -4.61
CA VAL A 35 6.83 6.25 -5.38
C VAL A 35 7.14 6.53 -6.84
N GLN A 36 6.51 7.55 -7.42
CA GLN A 36 6.79 8.04 -8.78
C GLN A 36 8.20 8.61 -8.87
N ALA A 37 8.56 9.53 -7.97
CA ALA A 37 9.89 10.16 -7.95
C ALA A 37 11.02 9.14 -7.75
N ALA A 38 10.84 8.16 -6.85
CA ALA A 38 11.84 7.12 -6.62
C ALA A 38 11.92 6.07 -7.74
N GLY A 39 10.95 6.05 -8.66
CA GLY A 39 10.94 5.19 -9.85
C GLY A 39 11.37 5.89 -11.14
N ALA A 40 11.66 7.20 -11.09
CA ALA A 40 12.10 7.96 -12.25
C ALA A 40 13.49 7.49 -12.74
N ALA A 41 13.76 7.69 -14.03
CA ALA A 41 14.98 7.18 -14.67
C ALA A 41 16.27 7.83 -14.12
N ASP A 42 16.17 9.06 -13.60
CA ASP A 42 17.25 9.83 -12.99
C ASP A 42 17.32 9.66 -11.47
N ALA A 43 16.41 8.90 -10.86
CA ALA A 43 16.43 8.64 -9.43
C ALA A 43 17.59 7.69 -9.06
N PRO A 44 18.24 7.91 -7.90
CA PRO A 44 19.26 6.98 -7.42
C PRO A 44 18.64 5.59 -7.18
N PRO A 45 19.36 4.50 -7.50
CA PRO A 45 18.83 3.17 -7.26
C PRO A 45 18.60 2.94 -5.76
N PRO A 46 17.49 2.29 -5.36
CA PRO A 46 17.24 1.97 -3.96
C PRO A 46 18.37 1.13 -3.36
N ALA A 47 18.81 1.47 -2.15
CA ALA A 47 19.81 0.69 -1.44
C ALA A 47 19.27 -0.72 -1.11
N PRO A 48 20.14 -1.73 -0.90
CA PRO A 48 19.70 -3.05 -0.44
C PRO A 48 18.95 -2.99 0.89
N TYR A 49 18.05 -3.93 1.11
CA TYR A 49 17.43 -4.10 2.43
C TYR A 49 18.47 -4.58 3.46
N PRO A 50 18.48 -4.06 4.70
CA PRO A 50 17.55 -3.08 5.28
C PRO A 50 18.00 -1.60 5.19
N VAL A 51 19.08 -1.29 4.48
CA VAL A 51 19.65 0.08 4.40
C VAL A 51 18.60 1.08 3.90
N GLN A 52 17.92 0.79 2.79
CA GLN A 52 16.87 1.67 2.25
C GLN A 52 15.70 1.86 3.24
N ARG A 53 15.38 0.83 4.04
CA ARG A 53 14.34 0.93 5.08
C ARG A 53 14.74 1.94 6.16
N GLY A 54 16.02 1.97 6.53
CA GLY A 54 16.60 2.96 7.43
C GLY A 54 16.59 4.37 6.84
N LEU A 55 17.09 4.52 5.60
CA LEU A 55 17.16 5.81 4.90
C LEU A 55 15.79 6.50 4.77
N THR A 56 14.71 5.73 4.55
CA THR A 56 13.35 6.28 4.41
C THR A 56 12.58 6.40 5.72
N ALA A 57 13.10 5.87 6.83
CA ALA A 57 12.35 5.82 8.09
C ALA A 57 11.91 7.20 8.62
N PRO A 58 12.78 8.22 8.68
CA PRO A 58 12.38 9.54 9.18
C PRO A 58 11.23 10.15 8.36
N MET A 59 11.35 10.11 7.02
CA MET A 59 10.32 10.60 6.11
C MET A 59 8.97 9.93 6.34
N ARG A 60 8.94 8.59 6.42
CA ARG A 60 7.71 7.82 6.63
C ARG A 60 7.09 8.07 8.00
N GLN A 61 7.90 8.25 9.04
CA GLN A 61 7.41 8.54 10.39
C GLN A 61 6.72 9.90 10.47
N VAL A 62 7.31 10.94 9.85
CA VAL A 62 6.69 12.26 9.74
C VAL A 62 5.40 12.17 8.93
N ALA A 63 5.44 11.52 7.77
CA ALA A 63 4.26 11.34 6.92
C ALA A 63 3.10 10.63 7.64
N ALA A 64 3.40 9.62 8.48
CA ALA A 64 2.39 8.95 9.28
C ALA A 64 1.77 9.87 10.36
N ARG A 65 2.60 10.67 11.05
CA ARG A 65 2.13 11.62 12.08
C ARG A 65 1.28 12.73 11.49
N GLU A 66 1.64 13.21 10.31
CA GLU A 66 0.95 14.29 9.60
C GLU A 66 -0.20 13.79 8.71
N ASN A 67 -0.46 12.49 8.69
CA ASN A 67 -1.45 11.87 7.80
C ASN A 67 -1.23 12.22 6.31
N ARG A 68 0.04 12.36 5.90
CA ARG A 68 0.45 12.79 4.56
C ARG A 68 0.73 11.58 3.67
N LEU A 69 -0.26 11.18 2.87
CA LEU A 69 -0.19 10.02 1.98
C LEU A 69 1.07 10.02 1.09
N GLU A 70 1.42 11.18 0.53
CA GLU A 70 2.45 11.30 -0.51
C GLU A 70 3.82 10.72 -0.16
N ALA A 71 4.18 10.74 1.12
CA ALA A 71 5.45 10.20 1.62
C ALA A 71 5.26 9.04 2.61
N MET A 72 4.04 8.53 2.72
CA MET A 72 3.71 7.37 3.55
C MET A 72 4.13 6.09 2.81
N GLN A 73 4.45 5.04 3.56
CA GLN A 73 4.54 3.70 2.99
C GLN A 73 3.13 3.14 2.80
N ALA A 74 2.49 3.56 1.73
CA ALA A 74 1.11 3.23 1.41
C ALA A 74 1.02 1.90 0.63
N TRP A 75 1.24 0.78 1.30
CA TRP A 75 1.13 -0.54 0.65
C TRP A 75 -0.30 -0.82 0.19
N ALA A 76 -0.44 -1.38 -1.01
CA ALA A 76 -1.74 -1.68 -1.60
C ALA A 76 -1.63 -2.79 -2.65
N GLY A 77 -2.60 -3.70 -2.66
CA GLY A 77 -2.81 -4.61 -3.80
C GLY A 77 -3.61 -3.94 -4.91
N GLN A 78 -3.68 -4.57 -6.08
CA GLN A 78 -4.40 -4.01 -7.25
C GLN A 78 -5.92 -3.92 -7.04
N SER A 79 -6.49 -4.72 -6.13
CA SER A 79 -7.92 -4.71 -5.80
C SER A 79 -8.20 -3.94 -4.50
N ALA A 80 -7.36 -2.97 -4.14
CA ALA A 80 -7.50 -2.19 -2.90
C ALA A 80 -8.89 -1.54 -2.74
N TRP A 81 -9.46 -1.05 -3.85
CA TRP A 81 -10.80 -0.45 -3.89
C TRP A 81 -11.93 -1.41 -3.50
N MET A 82 -11.69 -2.73 -3.55
CA MET A 82 -12.68 -3.75 -3.14
C MET A 82 -12.68 -4.02 -1.64
N ALA A 83 -11.79 -3.38 -0.85
CA ALA A 83 -11.70 -3.60 0.58
C ALA A 83 -12.95 -3.03 1.30
N PRO A 84 -13.75 -3.87 1.99
CA PRO A 84 -14.95 -3.39 2.67
C PRO A 84 -14.59 -2.58 3.93
N ALA A 85 -15.32 -1.50 4.17
CA ALA A 85 -15.24 -0.70 5.40
C ALA A 85 -16.02 -1.39 6.54
N GLN A 86 -15.53 -2.54 6.99
CA GLN A 86 -16.16 -3.38 8.01
C GLN A 86 -15.12 -3.88 9.03
N THR A 87 -15.59 -4.44 10.14
CA THR A 87 -14.69 -5.10 11.10
C THR A 87 -14.09 -6.36 10.48
N ALA A 88 -12.86 -6.71 10.87
CA ALA A 88 -12.21 -7.92 10.39
C ALA A 88 -13.05 -9.19 10.63
N ALA A 89 -13.76 -9.26 11.76
CA ALA A 89 -14.64 -10.38 12.08
C ALA A 89 -15.78 -10.54 11.06
N GLN A 90 -16.47 -9.45 10.72
CA GLN A 90 -17.54 -9.47 9.72
C GLN A 90 -17.03 -9.92 8.35
N VAL A 91 -15.88 -9.39 7.93
CA VAL A 91 -15.28 -9.73 6.63
C VAL A 91 -14.95 -11.21 6.54
N VAL A 92 -14.29 -11.76 7.57
CA VAL A 92 -13.89 -13.19 7.59
C VAL A 92 -15.13 -14.10 7.60
N THR A 93 -16.14 -13.79 8.42
CA THR A 93 -17.39 -14.55 8.45
C THR A 93 -18.09 -14.53 7.09
N GLN A 94 -18.25 -13.34 6.48
CA GLN A 94 -18.89 -13.19 5.18
C GLN A 94 -18.16 -13.98 4.08
N TRP A 95 -16.84 -13.87 4.01
CA TRP A 95 -16.04 -14.61 3.02
C TRP A 95 -16.15 -16.12 3.20
N TRP A 96 -16.19 -16.61 4.44
CA TRP A 96 -16.37 -18.04 4.70
C TRP A 96 -17.74 -18.55 4.26
N GLU A 97 -18.81 -17.80 4.52
CA GLU A 97 -20.16 -18.13 4.04
C GLU A 97 -20.24 -18.12 2.50
N GLN A 98 -19.66 -17.10 1.85
CA GLN A 98 -19.58 -17.01 0.40
C GLN A 98 -18.78 -18.17 -0.21
N ALA A 99 -17.64 -18.53 0.39
CA ALA A 99 -16.83 -19.66 -0.07
C ALA A 99 -17.58 -20.98 0.02
N GLN A 100 -18.27 -21.25 1.15
CA GLN A 100 -19.10 -22.45 1.30
C GLN A 100 -20.21 -22.52 0.24
N ALA A 101 -20.91 -21.41 0.00
CA ALA A 101 -21.96 -21.35 -1.02
C ALA A 101 -21.45 -21.62 -2.45
N LEU A 102 -20.19 -21.27 -2.75
CA LEU A 102 -19.54 -21.56 -4.03
C LEU A 102 -19.09 -23.02 -4.16
N LEU A 103 -18.67 -23.64 -3.05
CA LEU A 103 -18.14 -25.02 -3.02
C LEU A 103 -19.23 -26.10 -2.88
N CYS A 104 -20.39 -25.77 -2.32
CA CYS A 104 -21.51 -26.71 -2.17
C CYS A 104 -22.43 -26.78 -3.40
N ARG A 105 -21.98 -26.27 -4.56
CA ARG A 105 -22.57 -26.54 -5.87
C ARG A 105 -21.92 -27.75 -6.51
#